data_AF-A0A3P9CSM9-F1
#
_entry.id   AF-A0A3P9CSM9-F1
#
_cell.length_a   1.000
_cell.length_b   1.000
_cell.length_c   1.000
_cell.angle_alpha   90.00
_cell.angle_beta   90.00
_cell.angle_gamma   90.00
#
_symmetry.space_group_name_H-M   'P 1'
#
loop_
_entity.id
_entity.type
_entity.pdbx_description
1 polymer ?
#
loop_
_entity_poly.entity_id
_entity_poly.type
_entity_poly.pdbx_seq_one_letter_code
_entity_poly.pdbx_strand_id
1 'polypeptide(L)'
;MTEDLEEQEDELLALQSIFDADEFVRDESKSAGEIRVCVELPVGFSVALREGKSEAPGFLRQYDISFLPPLLLNFGLPEDYPSSSPPSFSLTCSWLTHTQLAALRAHLADLYEATGGAVVLFSWVQFLREDALRFLNIHSKTCGNAPSCIEDAAVCH
;
A
#
# COMPACT_ATOMS: atom_id res chain seq x y z
N MET A 1 23.33 -16.61 -11.95
CA MET A 1 23.58 -16.46 -10.50
C MET A 1 24.27 -15.15 -10.15
N THR A 2 24.99 -14.48 -11.07
CA THR A 2 25.48 -13.10 -10.83
C THR A 2 24.52 -12.03 -11.38
N GLU A 3 23.81 -12.33 -12.47
CA GLU A 3 22.90 -11.38 -13.12
C GLU A 3 21.75 -10.96 -12.20
N ASP A 4 21.09 -11.90 -11.52
CA ASP A 4 20.04 -11.62 -10.53
C ASP A 4 20.51 -10.66 -9.42
N LEU A 5 21.70 -10.90 -8.87
CA LEU A 5 22.28 -10.06 -7.81
C LEU A 5 22.66 -8.67 -8.32
N GLU A 6 23.17 -8.57 -9.55
CA GLU A 6 23.44 -7.29 -10.20
C GLU A 6 22.13 -6.50 -10.42
N GLU A 7 21.08 -7.16 -10.92
CA GLU A 7 19.77 -6.54 -11.12
C GLU A 7 19.11 -6.11 -9.80
N GLN A 8 19.27 -6.89 -8.73
CA GLN A 8 18.84 -6.50 -7.38
C GLN A 8 19.52 -5.22 -6.90
N GLU A 9 20.85 -5.15 -7.02
CA GLU A 9 21.62 -3.98 -6.60
C GLU A 9 21.23 -2.75 -7.43
N ASP A 10 21.11 -2.91 -8.74
CA ASP A 10 20.69 -1.83 -9.65
C ASP A 10 19.27 -1.34 -9.32
N GLU A 11 18.33 -2.24 -9.00
CA GLU A 11 16.98 -1.86 -8.56
C GLU A 11 17.02 -1.08 -7.25
N LEU A 12 17.76 -1.54 -6.24
CA LEU A 12 17.87 -0.86 -4.95
C LEU A 12 18.51 0.51 -5.07
N LEU A 13 19.54 0.66 -5.90
CA LEU A 13 20.19 1.95 -6.19
C LEU A 13 19.26 2.90 -6.94
N ALA A 14 18.48 2.39 -7.89
CA ALA A 14 17.47 3.17 -8.59
C ALA A 14 16.40 3.67 -7.62
N LEU A 15 15.87 2.81 -6.75
CA LEU A 15 14.90 3.19 -5.71
C LEU A 15 15.47 4.26 -4.78
N GLN A 16 16.73 4.13 -4.35
CA GLN A 16 17.40 5.12 -3.49
C GLN A 16 17.65 6.47 -4.18
N SER A 17 17.65 6.49 -5.52
CA SER A 17 17.77 7.72 -6.30
C SER A 17 16.41 8.38 -6.59
N ILE A 18 15.34 7.57 -6.62
CA ILE A 18 13.97 8.02 -6.92
C ILE A 18 13.25 8.51 -5.66
N PHE A 19 13.42 7.79 -4.55
CA PHE A 19 12.72 8.04 -3.30
C PHE A 19 13.60 8.74 -2.29
N ASP A 20 12.99 9.63 -1.51
CA ASP A 20 13.68 10.29 -0.40
C ASP A 20 13.99 9.31 0.74
N ALA A 21 14.94 9.68 1.61
CA ALA A 21 15.41 8.82 2.71
C ALA A 21 14.33 8.52 3.77
N ASP A 22 13.23 9.26 3.81
CA ASP A 22 12.08 8.98 4.65
C ASP A 22 11.03 8.08 3.97
N GLU A 23 11.04 8.02 2.63
CA GLU A 23 10.19 7.14 1.83
C GLU A 23 10.80 5.75 1.64
N PHE A 24 12.12 5.64 1.45
CA PHE A 24 12.81 4.37 1.27
C PHE A 24 13.97 4.19 2.24
N VAL A 25 13.93 3.08 2.98
CA VAL A 25 14.99 2.65 3.88
C VAL A 25 15.50 1.28 3.44
N ARG A 26 16.70 1.27 2.85
CA ARG A 26 17.42 0.05 2.48
C ARG A 26 18.03 -0.60 3.74
N ASP A 27 18.01 -1.92 3.79
CA ASP A 27 18.82 -2.68 4.74
C ASP A 27 20.21 -2.91 4.12
N GLU A 28 21.26 -2.32 4.71
CA GLU A 28 22.63 -2.43 4.18
C GLU A 28 23.24 -3.84 4.37
N SER A 29 22.62 -4.70 5.18
CA SER A 29 23.16 -6.03 5.51
C SER A 29 22.58 -7.16 4.65
N LYS A 30 21.53 -6.90 3.87
CA LYS A 30 20.82 -7.89 3.06
C LYS A 30 20.08 -7.20 1.90
N SER A 31 19.73 -7.94 0.86
CA SER A 31 18.87 -7.45 -0.23
C SER A 31 17.43 -7.23 0.25
N ALA A 32 17.17 -6.24 1.09
CA ALA A 32 15.88 -5.98 1.70
C ALA A 32 15.68 -4.50 2.01
N GLY A 33 14.46 -4.12 2.32
CA GLY A 33 14.17 -2.75 2.71
C GLY A 33 12.70 -2.50 3.06
N GLU A 34 12.43 -1.25 3.39
CA GLU A 34 11.12 -0.72 3.70
C GLU A 34 10.84 0.47 2.79
N ILE A 35 9.66 0.48 2.15
CA ILE A 35 9.15 1.61 1.37
C ILE A 35 7.85 2.10 1.99
N ARG A 36 7.75 3.40 2.23
CA ARG A 36 6.55 4.11 2.68
C ARG A 36 5.85 4.69 1.48
N VAL A 37 4.68 4.16 1.16
CA VAL A 37 3.89 4.57 0.01
C VAL A 37 2.77 5.49 0.48
N CYS A 38 2.89 6.77 0.14
CA CYS A 38 1.81 7.74 0.27
C CYS A 38 0.83 7.55 -0.90
N VAL A 39 -0.42 7.20 -0.59
CA VAL A 39 -1.45 6.98 -1.61
C VAL A 39 -2.03 8.31 -2.06
N GLU A 40 -2.22 8.48 -3.36
CA GLU A 40 -2.82 9.68 -3.93
C GLU A 40 -4.33 9.69 -3.69
N LEU A 41 -4.80 10.74 -3.02
CA LEU A 41 -6.22 10.92 -2.73
C LEU A 41 -6.92 11.64 -3.89
N PRO A 42 -8.14 11.22 -4.27
CA PRO A 42 -8.96 11.99 -5.19
C PRO A 42 -9.35 13.34 -4.56
N VAL A 43 -9.57 14.34 -5.41
CA VAL A 43 -10.02 15.66 -4.96
C VAL A 43 -11.36 15.54 -4.22
N GLY A 44 -11.44 16.16 -3.04
CA GLY A 44 -12.64 16.13 -2.20
C GLY A 44 -12.82 14.80 -1.46
N PHE A 45 -11.74 14.08 -1.16
CA PHE A 45 -11.81 12.88 -0.37
C PHE A 45 -12.31 13.18 1.05
N SER A 46 -13.42 12.57 1.42
CA SER A 46 -14.08 12.84 2.70
C SER A 46 -14.57 11.56 3.36
N VAL A 47 -14.41 11.48 4.68
CA VAL A 47 -14.87 10.34 5.50
C VAL A 47 -16.01 10.78 6.40
N ALA A 48 -17.07 9.96 6.46
CA ALA A 48 -18.19 10.19 7.34
C ALA A 48 -18.05 9.34 8.61
N LEU A 49 -17.98 9.97 9.78
CA LEU A 49 -18.10 9.28 11.06
C LEU A 49 -19.51 9.45 11.61
N ARG A 50 -20.05 8.36 12.18
CA ARG A 50 -21.31 8.40 12.93
C ARG A 50 -21.02 8.85 14.35
N GLU A 51 -21.55 10.00 14.74
CA GLU A 51 -21.42 10.53 16.10
C GLU A 51 -22.74 10.35 16.86
N GLY A 52 -22.75 9.48 17.87
CA GLY A 52 -23.92 9.22 18.71
C GLY A 52 -23.89 7.86 19.43
N LYS A 53 -24.30 7.81 20.69
CA LYS A 53 -24.50 6.56 21.45
C LYS A 53 -25.83 5.91 21.02
N SER A 54 -25.88 4.58 21.00
CA SER A 54 -26.85 3.66 20.37
C SER A 54 -28.36 3.91 20.47
N GLU A 55 -28.83 4.98 21.11
CA GLU A 55 -30.24 5.21 21.44
C GLU A 55 -30.83 6.49 20.78
N ALA A 56 -30.03 7.30 20.08
CA ALA A 56 -30.48 8.50 19.37
C ALA A 56 -30.14 8.41 17.86
N PRO A 57 -30.92 9.06 16.96
CA PRO A 57 -30.53 9.17 15.55
C PRO A 57 -29.24 9.98 15.45
N GLY A 58 -28.09 9.27 15.46
CA GLY A 58 -26.78 9.86 15.33
C GLY A 58 -26.63 10.59 14.00
N PHE A 59 -26.02 11.77 14.03
CA PHE A 59 -25.71 12.51 12.81
C PHE A 59 -24.39 11.99 12.22
N LEU A 60 -24.32 11.96 10.88
CA LEU A 60 -23.07 11.68 10.18
C LEU A 60 -22.30 12.99 10.05
N ARG A 61 -21.08 13.02 10.57
CA ARG A 61 -20.17 14.15 10.39
C ARG A 61 -19.13 13.79 9.34
N GLN A 62 -19.05 14.62 8.31
CA GLN A 62 -18.12 14.47 7.21
C GLN A 62 -16.84 15.25 7.52
N TYR A 63 -15.70 14.62 7.27
CA TYR A 63 -14.36 15.19 7.43
C TYR A 63 -13.63 15.11 6.11
N ASP A 64 -13.16 16.23 5.62
CA ASP A 64 -12.30 16.28 4.45
C ASP A 64 -10.88 15.83 4.86
N ILE A 65 -10.37 14.82 4.16
CA ILE A 65 -9.05 14.25 4.42
C ILE A 65 -8.17 14.64 3.25
N SER A 66 -7.10 15.38 3.55
CA SER A 66 -6.11 15.78 2.56
C SER A 66 -4.98 14.77 2.39
N PHE A 67 -4.70 13.96 3.42
CA PHE A 67 -3.61 12.98 3.43
C PHE A 67 -3.98 11.76 4.26
N LEU A 68 -3.60 10.56 3.79
CA LEU A 68 -3.69 9.33 4.56
C LEU A 68 -2.31 8.95 5.13
N PRO A 69 -2.27 8.25 6.27
CA PRO A 69 -1.03 7.62 6.73
C PRO A 69 -0.43 6.73 5.64
N PRO A 70 0.91 6.69 5.51
CA PRO A 70 1.55 5.91 4.45
C PRO A 70 1.32 4.40 4.65
N LEU A 71 1.23 3.69 3.53
CA LEU A 71 1.26 2.24 3.51
C LEU A 71 2.71 1.78 3.61
N LEU A 72 2.97 0.81 4.49
CA LEU A 72 4.30 0.26 4.69
C LEU A 72 4.47 -1.03 3.88
N LEU A 73 5.38 -1.01 2.90
CA LEU A 73 5.83 -2.18 2.16
C LEU A 73 7.21 -2.58 2.68
N ASN A 74 7.28 -3.69 3.41
CA ASN A 74 8.55 -4.29 3.81
C ASN A 74 8.84 -5.46 2.88
N PHE A 75 10.03 -5.53 2.30
CA PHE A 75 10.40 -6.56 1.34
C PHE A 75 11.79 -7.15 1.61
N GLY A 76 12.03 -8.32 1.03
CA GLY A 76 13.32 -9.00 0.99
C GLY A 76 13.44 -9.81 -0.29
N LEU A 77 14.56 -9.65 -0.99
CA LEU A 77 14.86 -10.25 -2.28
C LEU A 77 15.66 -11.54 -2.05
N PRO A 78 15.17 -12.70 -2.55
CA PRO A 78 15.95 -13.92 -2.54
C PRO A 78 17.07 -13.87 -3.59
N GLU A 79 18.06 -14.77 -3.51
CA GLU A 79 19.22 -14.77 -4.41
C GLU A 79 18.87 -15.02 -5.90
N ASP A 80 17.70 -15.60 -6.16
CA ASP A 80 17.19 -15.97 -7.48
C ASP A 80 16.09 -15.01 -7.99
N TYR A 81 15.93 -13.85 -7.35
CA TYR A 81 15.13 -12.73 -7.86
C TYR A 81 16.00 -11.83 -8.77
N PRO A 82 15.49 -11.34 -9.91
CA PRO A 82 14.10 -11.40 -10.35
C PRO A 82 13.76 -12.57 -11.26
N SER A 83 14.72 -13.39 -11.68
CA SER A 83 14.48 -14.37 -12.74
C SER A 83 13.53 -15.52 -12.35
N SER A 84 13.56 -15.98 -11.10
CA SER A 84 12.96 -17.26 -10.70
C SER A 84 11.96 -17.16 -9.55
N SER A 85 12.22 -16.32 -8.55
CA SER A 85 11.37 -16.20 -7.35
C SER A 85 10.98 -14.75 -7.06
N PRO A 86 9.74 -14.48 -6.61
CA PRO A 86 9.30 -13.14 -6.25
C PRO A 86 10.00 -12.61 -4.99
N PRO A 87 9.96 -11.28 -4.76
CA PRO A 87 10.31 -10.71 -3.46
C PRO A 87 9.43 -11.31 -2.37
N SER A 88 10.02 -11.64 -1.22
CA SER A 88 9.27 -11.83 0.01
C SER A 88 8.80 -10.48 0.53
N PHE A 89 7.53 -10.31 0.88
CA PHE A 89 7.03 -9.00 1.31
C PHE A 89 5.87 -9.05 2.29
N SER A 90 5.67 -7.93 3.00
CA SER A 90 4.52 -7.67 3.84
C SER A 90 3.99 -6.25 3.62
N LEU A 91 2.67 -6.10 3.70
CA LEU A 91 1.99 -4.81 3.61
C LEU A 91 1.30 -4.52 4.95
N THR A 92 1.57 -3.34 5.50
CA THR A 92 0.96 -2.84 6.74
C THR A 92 0.36 -1.46 6.50
N CYS A 93 -0.82 -1.21 7.05
CA CYS A 93 -1.53 0.05 6.88
C CYS A 93 -2.51 0.26 8.05
N SER A 94 -2.68 1.49 8.51
CA SER A 94 -3.57 1.82 9.62
C SER A 94 -5.03 2.07 9.20
N TRP A 95 -5.27 2.31 7.91
CA TRP A 95 -6.59 2.66 7.37
C TRP A 95 -7.19 1.59 6.45
N LEU A 96 -6.51 0.46 6.25
CA LEU A 96 -6.99 -0.68 5.47
C LEU A 96 -7.30 -1.88 6.37
N THR A 97 -8.35 -2.60 6.01
CA THR A 97 -8.70 -3.87 6.66
C THR A 97 -7.76 -4.99 6.23
N HIS A 98 -7.70 -6.07 7.02
CA HIS A 98 -6.90 -7.24 6.69
C HIS A 98 -7.26 -7.85 5.33
N THR A 99 -8.56 -7.87 4.97
CA THR A 99 -9.04 -8.39 3.68
C THR A 99 -8.59 -7.51 2.51
N GLN A 100 -8.63 -6.19 2.67
CA GLN A 100 -8.13 -5.27 1.63
C GLN A 100 -6.61 -5.41 1.45
N LEU A 101 -5.86 -5.50 2.55
CA LEU A 101 -4.41 -5.77 2.49
C LEU A 101 -4.10 -7.11 1.83
N ALA A 102 -4.89 -8.15 2.11
CA ALA A 102 -4.73 -9.45 1.45
C ALA A 102 -5.00 -9.36 -0.06
N ALA A 103 -6.02 -8.61 -0.48
CA ALA A 103 -6.30 -8.36 -1.89
C ALA A 103 -5.16 -7.61 -2.59
N LEU A 104 -4.59 -6.58 -1.95
CA LEU A 104 -3.41 -5.89 -2.47
C LEU A 104 -2.21 -6.83 -2.59
N ARG A 105 -1.93 -7.65 -1.57
CA ARG A 105 -0.83 -8.63 -1.63
C ARG A 105 -0.99 -9.61 -2.79
N ALA A 106 -2.20 -10.12 -3.01
CA ALA A 106 -2.48 -11.00 -4.14
C ALA A 106 -2.21 -10.29 -5.47
N HIS A 107 -2.65 -9.04 -5.60
CA HIS A 107 -2.42 -8.27 -6.82
C HIS A 107 -0.95 -7.94 -7.07
N LEU A 108 -0.16 -7.65 -6.03
CA LEU A 108 1.28 -7.45 -6.17
C LEU A 108 1.99 -8.73 -6.66
N ALA A 109 1.56 -9.90 -6.18
CA ALA A 109 2.06 -11.17 -6.70
C ALA A 109 1.72 -11.35 -8.19
N ASP A 110 0.48 -11.04 -8.60
CA ASP A 110 0.08 -11.09 -10.01
C ASP A 110 0.91 -10.14 -10.89
N LEU A 111 1.24 -8.93 -10.38
CA LEU A 111 2.10 -7.97 -11.08
C LEU A 111 3.51 -8.52 -11.32
N TYR A 112 4.07 -9.27 -10.36
CA TYR A 112 5.36 -9.92 -10.54
C TYR A 112 5.29 -11.04 -11.60
N GLU A 113 4.27 -11.88 -11.56
CA GLU A 113 4.09 -12.91 -12.59
C GLU A 113 3.95 -12.30 -14.00
N ALA A 114 3.30 -11.14 -14.09
CA ALA A 114 3.18 -10.40 -15.35
C ALA A 114 4.50 -9.76 -15.83
N THR A 115 5.44 -9.45 -14.92
CA THR A 115 6.77 -8.95 -15.31
C THR A 115 7.67 -10.01 -15.98
N GLY A 116 7.38 -11.30 -15.79
CA GLY A 116 8.04 -12.38 -16.53
C GLY A 116 9.53 -12.55 -16.20
N GLY A 117 9.91 -12.34 -14.94
CA GLY A 117 11.28 -12.50 -14.46
C GLY A 117 12.11 -11.22 -14.45
N ALA A 118 11.50 -10.07 -14.16
CA ALA A 118 12.15 -8.77 -14.11
C ALA A 118 11.85 -8.04 -12.80
N VAL A 119 12.65 -7.00 -12.53
CA VAL A 119 12.51 -6.13 -11.35
C VAL A 119 11.11 -5.49 -11.26
N VAL A 120 10.54 -5.37 -10.05
CA VAL A 120 9.10 -5.10 -9.85
C VAL A 120 8.78 -4.11 -8.72
N LEU A 121 9.73 -3.79 -7.84
CA LEU A 121 9.48 -2.98 -6.65
C LEU A 121 8.95 -1.59 -7.01
N PHE A 122 9.52 -0.94 -8.03
CA PHE A 122 9.03 0.35 -8.50
C PHE A 122 7.57 0.25 -8.99
N SER A 123 7.27 -0.77 -9.79
CA SER A 123 5.91 -1.02 -10.30
C SER A 123 4.90 -1.26 -9.16
N TRP A 124 5.30 -1.99 -8.11
CA TRP A 124 4.48 -2.17 -6.92
C TRP A 124 4.20 -0.86 -6.21
N VAL A 125 5.22 -0.01 -6.03
CA VAL A 125 5.05 1.30 -5.39
C VAL A 125 4.13 2.20 -6.19
N GLN A 126 4.28 2.24 -7.52
CA GLN A 126 3.42 3.03 -8.41
C GLN A 126 1.96 2.58 -8.32
N PHE A 127 1.70 1.28 -8.42
CA PHE A 127 0.35 0.74 -8.25
C PHE A 127 -0.24 1.09 -6.88
N LEU A 128 0.54 0.92 -5.81
CA LEU A 128 0.10 1.25 -4.45
C LEU A 128 -0.22 2.75 -4.29
N ARG A 129 0.55 3.61 -4.96
CA ARG A 129 0.40 5.07 -4.93
C ARG A 129 -0.84 5.54 -5.70
N GLU A 130 -1.04 5.05 -6.91
CA GLU A 130 -1.99 5.63 -7.87
C GLU A 130 -3.31 4.84 -7.98
N ASP A 131 -3.23 3.51 -7.88
CA ASP A 131 -4.34 2.63 -8.24
C ASP A 131 -4.94 1.86 -7.05
N ALA A 132 -4.24 1.75 -5.91
CA ALA A 132 -4.71 0.98 -4.77
C ALA A 132 -6.13 1.37 -4.30
N LEU A 133 -6.45 2.66 -4.23
CA LEU A 133 -7.80 3.09 -3.84
C LEU A 133 -8.85 2.66 -4.85
N ARG A 134 -8.55 2.78 -6.14
CA ARG A 134 -9.47 2.40 -7.23
C ARG A 134 -9.68 0.90 -7.24
N PHE A 135 -8.59 0.13 -7.08
CA PHE A 135 -8.61 -1.32 -6.97
C PHE A 135 -9.44 -1.79 -5.77
N LEU A 136 -9.30 -1.13 -4.63
CA LEU A 136 -10.08 -1.43 -3.42
C LEU A 136 -11.50 -0.81 -3.44
N ASN A 137 -11.87 -0.12 -4.52
CA ASN A 137 -13.15 0.58 -4.68
C ASN A 137 -13.43 1.60 -3.55
N ILE A 138 -12.35 2.17 -3.00
CA ILE A 138 -12.38 3.23 -1.99
C ILE A 138 -12.58 4.55 -2.73
N HIS A 139 -13.83 4.98 -2.78
CA HIS A 139 -14.19 6.28 -3.34
C HIS A 139 -14.80 7.14 -2.25
N SER A 140 -14.63 8.46 -2.36
CA SER A 140 -15.35 9.46 -1.56
C SER A 140 -16.83 9.48 -1.94
N LYS A 141 -17.55 8.40 -1.65
CA LYS A 141 -19.00 8.38 -1.82
C LYS A 141 -19.60 9.03 -0.59
N THR A 142 -20.04 10.28 -0.78
CA THR A 142 -21.16 10.87 -0.04
C THR A 142 -22.22 9.79 0.14
N CYS A 143 -22.37 9.27 1.36
CA CYS A 143 -23.28 8.18 1.62
C CYS A 143 -24.72 8.71 1.59
N GLY A 144 -25.31 8.75 0.40
CA GLY A 144 -26.75 8.63 0.22
C GLY A 144 -27.11 7.15 0.27
N ASN A 145 -27.37 6.63 1.48
CA ASN A 145 -27.90 5.29 1.77
C ASN A 145 -27.11 4.09 1.21
N ALA A 146 -26.02 3.69 1.88
CA ALA A 146 -25.60 2.29 1.98
C ALA A 146 -24.66 2.07 3.20
N PRO A 147 -24.88 1.05 4.04
CA PRO A 147 -24.01 0.73 5.16
C PRO A 147 -22.86 -0.16 4.67
N SER A 148 -21.91 0.42 3.96
CA SER A 148 -20.67 -0.29 3.66
C SER A 148 -19.59 0.72 3.41
N CYS A 149 -18.84 1.06 4.46
CA CYS A 149 -17.40 1.30 4.47
C CYS A 149 -17.09 1.99 5.80
N ILE A 150 -16.18 1.40 6.57
CA ILE A 150 -15.66 1.88 7.86
C ILE A 150 -16.62 1.66 9.06
N GLU A 151 -17.07 0.42 9.25
CA GLU A 151 -17.20 -0.11 10.61
C GLU A 151 -15.97 -0.99 10.85
N ASP A 152 -15.32 -0.81 11.99
CA ASP A 152 -14.12 -1.53 12.48
C ASP A 152 -12.72 -0.94 12.17
N ALA A 153 -12.58 0.39 12.20
CA ALA A 153 -11.28 0.97 12.61
C ALA A 153 -11.32 1.14 14.13
N ALA A 154 -10.64 0.22 14.81
CA ALA A 154 -10.54 0.08 16.25
C ALA A 154 -10.36 1.44 16.97
N VAL A 155 -11.20 1.63 17.98
CA VAL A 155 -10.90 2.47 19.14
C VAL A 155 -9.61 1.91 19.77
N CYS A 156 -8.46 2.52 19.48
CA CYS A 156 -7.29 2.36 20.32
C CYS A 156 -7.59 3.03 21.66
N HIS A 157 -7.72 2.21 22.68
CA HIS A 157 -8.06 2.58 24.05
C HIS A 157 -6.82 2.96 24.87
#